data_AF-R9JJK9-F1
#
_entry.id   AF-R9JJK9-F1
#
_cell.length_a   1.000
_cell.length_b   1.000
_cell.length_c   1.000
_cell.angle_alpha   90.00
_cell.angle_beta   90.00
_cell.angle_gamma   90.00
#
_symmetry.space_group_name_H-M   'P 1'
#
loop_
_entity.id
_entity.type
_entity.pdbx_description
1 polymer ?
#
loop_
_entity_poly.entity_id
_entity_poly.type
_entity_poly.pdbx_seq_one_letter_code
_entity_poly.pdbx_strand_id
1 'polypeptide(L)'
;MENIAIYGAGGFGQKMLEVLQRIGCKVILFVQSLKSDVKEYKGISIISAEEYFKGNYDCYIFIAINNSDAVDSIYDLFLEQKYDRSKIFDCRSFIEDNYLGHTDAADGSKQCNLCGHHVSRFLPGGMDTPLFKELKVIGGGYRENVICPYCGCMDRSRWVYWVLKEQTNIFDGGTVLHFAPEKMIRKKFENKNQCDYYAGDLVLKPGIHKIDVTKISFPDEFFDYILINHVLEHVADEAQAFGELKRVMKPDGRMIFSVPVTMETETIEIEGICSDEDREKYYGQKDHVRLYGRDYKERIESYGWEVQQYTPECMVSMSEIEKFGYIKNDILLICTKTCAKND
;
A
#
# COMPACT_ATOMS: atom_id res chain seq x y z
N MET A 1 -6.88 4.15 -39.16
CA MET A 1 -6.17 3.64 -37.96
C MET A 1 -5.00 4.56 -37.72
N GLU A 2 -5.02 5.25 -36.61
CA GLU A 2 -4.01 6.25 -36.24
C GLU A 2 -2.70 5.53 -35.87
N ASN A 3 -1.56 6.11 -36.26
CA ASN A 3 -0.25 5.54 -35.93
C ASN A 3 0.11 5.92 -34.48
N ILE A 4 0.57 4.96 -33.69
CA ILE A 4 0.98 5.20 -32.30
C ILE A 4 2.48 5.00 -32.15
N ALA A 5 3.11 5.91 -31.41
CA ALA A 5 4.46 5.76 -30.89
C ALA A 5 4.40 5.69 -29.36
N ILE A 6 5.13 4.74 -28.78
CA ILE A 6 5.23 4.59 -27.32
C ILE A 6 6.51 5.28 -26.86
N TYR A 7 6.40 6.25 -25.96
CA TYR A 7 7.56 6.92 -25.37
C TYR A 7 8.00 6.16 -24.11
N GLY A 8 9.20 5.55 -24.18
CA GLY A 8 9.77 4.62 -23.22
C GLY A 8 9.66 3.16 -23.70
N ALA A 9 10.79 2.45 -23.82
CA ALA A 9 10.80 1.02 -24.16
C ALA A 9 11.17 0.09 -22.98
N GLY A 10 11.17 0.63 -21.76
CA GLY A 10 11.29 -0.15 -20.53
C GLY A 10 10.03 -0.98 -20.24
N GLY A 11 9.95 -1.56 -19.04
CA GLY A 11 8.85 -2.47 -18.67
C GLY A 11 7.44 -1.88 -18.86
N PHE A 12 7.25 -0.59 -18.62
CA PHE A 12 5.97 0.10 -18.84
C PHE A 12 5.61 0.20 -20.33
N GLY A 13 6.57 0.57 -21.18
CA GLY A 13 6.36 0.63 -22.62
C GLY A 13 6.06 -0.74 -23.25
N GLN A 14 6.77 -1.78 -22.81
CA GLN A 14 6.52 -3.14 -23.28
C GLN A 14 5.11 -3.62 -22.93
N LYS A 15 4.62 -3.30 -21.73
CA LYS A 15 3.24 -3.58 -21.31
C LYS A 15 2.21 -2.78 -22.12
N MET A 16 2.49 -1.50 -22.37
CA MET A 16 1.62 -0.66 -23.19
C MET A 16 1.47 -1.21 -24.61
N LEU A 17 2.56 -1.73 -25.19
CA LEU A 17 2.51 -2.40 -26.50
C LEU A 17 1.54 -3.58 -26.50
N GLU A 18 1.55 -4.41 -25.46
CA GLU A 18 0.68 -5.58 -25.36
C GLU A 18 -0.81 -5.18 -25.30
N VAL A 19 -1.16 -4.10 -24.60
CA VAL A 19 -2.52 -3.54 -24.59
C VAL A 19 -2.94 -3.15 -26.00
N LEU A 20 -2.13 -2.30 -26.62
CA LEU A 20 -2.45 -1.69 -27.90
C LEU A 20 -2.62 -2.77 -28.97
N GLN A 21 -1.77 -3.81 -28.96
CA GLN A 21 -1.91 -4.94 -29.87
C GLN A 21 -3.21 -5.73 -29.64
N ARG A 22 -3.62 -5.96 -28.38
CA ARG A 22 -4.87 -6.67 -28.06
C ARG A 22 -6.13 -5.95 -28.54
N ILE A 23 -6.13 -4.62 -28.50
CA ILE A 23 -7.25 -3.79 -28.98
C ILE A 23 -7.14 -3.45 -30.48
N GLY A 24 -6.18 -4.03 -31.20
CA GLY A 24 -6.01 -3.84 -32.64
C GLY A 24 -5.37 -2.52 -33.06
N CYS A 25 -4.73 -1.80 -32.13
CA CYS A 25 -4.02 -0.57 -32.41
C CYS A 25 -2.64 -0.85 -33.03
N LYS A 26 -2.24 -0.01 -33.99
CA LYS A 26 -0.96 -0.13 -34.70
C LYS A 26 0.11 0.74 -34.05
N VAL A 27 1.03 0.10 -33.32
CA VAL A 27 2.24 0.74 -32.81
C VAL A 27 3.35 0.61 -33.85
N ILE A 28 3.93 1.74 -34.26
CA ILE A 28 4.91 1.76 -35.35
C ILE A 28 6.36 1.94 -34.87
N LEU A 29 6.57 2.50 -33.68
CA LEU A 29 7.89 2.71 -33.10
C LEU A 29 7.83 2.97 -31.58
N PHE A 30 8.96 2.75 -30.93
CA PHE A 30 9.25 3.25 -29.59
C PHE A 30 10.16 4.48 -29.69
N VAL A 31 9.93 5.47 -28.82
CA VAL A 31 10.77 6.66 -28.68
C VAL A 31 11.43 6.65 -27.30
N GLN A 32 12.68 7.05 -27.21
CA GLN A 32 13.38 7.29 -25.93
C GLN A 32 14.13 8.61 -25.95
N SER A 33 14.41 9.18 -24.78
CA SER A 33 15.11 10.46 -24.67
C SER A 33 16.56 10.40 -25.20
N LEU A 34 17.23 9.25 -25.06
CA LEU A 34 18.59 9.03 -25.52
C LEU A 34 18.68 7.80 -26.43
N LYS A 35 19.77 7.71 -27.20
CA LYS A 35 20.07 6.50 -27.98
C LYS A 35 20.23 5.31 -27.06
N SER A 36 19.53 4.23 -27.40
CA SER A 36 19.61 2.94 -26.72
C SER A 36 20.50 1.98 -27.51
N ASP A 37 21.23 1.12 -26.79
CA ASP A 37 21.94 -0.02 -27.40
C ASP A 37 20.95 -1.04 -28.00
N VAL A 38 19.72 -1.06 -27.48
CA VAL A 38 18.63 -1.90 -27.99
C VAL A 38 17.87 -1.14 -29.08
N LYS A 39 17.93 -1.65 -30.31
CA LYS A 39 17.38 -0.98 -31.50
C LYS A 39 15.96 -1.43 -31.88
N GLU A 40 15.48 -2.51 -31.30
CA GLU A 40 14.13 -3.03 -31.57
C GLU A 40 13.58 -3.85 -30.40
N TYR A 41 12.25 -3.92 -30.33
CA TYR A 41 11.53 -4.81 -29.43
C TYR A 41 10.33 -5.42 -30.15
N LYS A 42 10.22 -6.76 -30.17
CA LYS A 42 9.17 -7.51 -30.89
C LYS A 42 8.96 -7.04 -32.34
N GLY A 43 10.05 -6.72 -33.05
CA GLY A 43 10.02 -6.25 -34.44
C GLY A 43 9.60 -4.79 -34.64
N ILE A 44 9.47 -4.01 -33.56
CA ILE A 44 9.20 -2.57 -33.59
C ILE A 44 10.48 -1.82 -33.26
N SER A 45 10.86 -0.87 -34.11
CA SER A 45 12.08 -0.08 -33.93
C SER A 45 12.03 0.81 -32.69
N ILE A 46 13.16 0.92 -32.01
CA ILE A 46 13.39 1.85 -30.90
C ILE A 46 14.31 2.95 -31.42
N ILE A 47 13.84 4.19 -31.40
CA ILE A 47 14.59 5.36 -31.87
C ILE A 47 14.69 6.42 -30.78
N SER A 48 15.68 7.29 -30.89
CA SER A 48 15.78 8.47 -30.03
C SER A 48 14.73 9.53 -30.40
N ALA A 49 14.40 10.42 -29.47
CA ALA A 49 13.53 11.57 -29.73
C ALA A 49 14.09 12.47 -30.83
N GLU A 50 15.41 12.63 -30.91
CA GLU A 50 16.07 13.36 -31.99
C GLU A 50 15.80 12.74 -33.37
N GLU A 51 15.91 11.41 -33.48
CA GLU A 51 15.61 10.66 -34.71
C GLU A 51 14.11 10.72 -35.05
N TYR A 52 13.25 10.71 -34.02
CA TYR A 52 11.81 10.89 -34.19
C TYR A 52 11.48 12.24 -34.84
N PHE A 53 12.00 13.34 -34.29
CA PHE A 53 11.72 14.67 -34.85
C PHE A 53 12.32 14.86 -36.25
N LYS A 54 13.50 14.28 -36.54
CA LYS A 54 14.08 14.30 -37.90
C LYS A 54 13.29 13.46 -38.90
N GLY A 55 12.60 12.42 -38.44
CA GLY A 55 11.86 11.48 -39.28
C GLY A 55 10.48 11.98 -39.74
N ASN A 56 10.00 13.13 -39.26
CA ASN A 56 8.69 13.70 -39.58
C ASN A 56 7.53 12.68 -39.39
N TYR A 57 7.57 11.91 -38.30
CA TYR A 57 6.47 11.01 -37.97
C TYR A 57 5.24 11.79 -37.50
N ASP A 58 4.06 11.33 -37.90
CA ASP A 58 2.77 11.82 -37.37
C ASP A 58 2.10 10.69 -36.57
N CYS A 59 2.33 10.71 -35.25
CA CYS A 59 1.81 9.69 -34.34
C CYS A 59 1.08 10.29 -33.15
N TYR A 60 0.20 9.50 -32.54
CA TYR A 60 -0.13 9.70 -31.14
C TYR A 60 1.02 9.20 -30.27
N ILE A 61 1.38 9.98 -29.25
CA ILE A 61 2.47 9.68 -28.32
C ILE A 61 1.88 9.19 -27.02
N PHE A 62 2.16 7.93 -26.69
CA PHE A 62 1.74 7.31 -25.44
C PHE A 62 2.95 7.24 -24.51
N ILE A 63 2.99 8.09 -23.48
CA ILE A 63 4.10 8.15 -22.54
C ILE A 63 3.94 7.02 -21.51
N ALA A 64 4.87 6.07 -21.54
CA ALA A 64 4.85 4.84 -20.75
C ALA A 64 6.12 4.72 -19.90
N ILE A 65 6.33 5.68 -18.99
CA ILE A 65 7.50 5.76 -18.09
C ILE A 65 7.03 5.93 -16.66
N ASN A 66 7.63 5.21 -15.71
CA ASN A 66 7.30 5.30 -14.29
C ASN A 66 8.16 6.32 -13.53
N ASN A 67 8.10 7.59 -13.92
CA ASN A 67 8.81 8.68 -13.26
C ASN A 67 8.12 10.01 -13.59
N SER A 68 7.61 10.72 -12.58
CA SER A 68 6.87 11.98 -12.76
C SER A 68 7.70 13.10 -13.36
N ASP A 69 8.90 13.31 -12.84
CA ASP A 69 9.79 14.39 -13.28
C ASP A 69 10.23 14.18 -14.75
N ALA A 70 10.37 12.92 -15.16
CA ALA A 70 10.66 12.57 -16.54
C ALA A 70 9.49 12.86 -17.49
N VAL A 71 8.24 12.67 -17.06
CA VAL A 71 7.06 12.90 -17.90
C VAL A 71 6.92 14.38 -18.25
N ASP A 72 7.07 15.28 -17.29
CA ASP A 72 7.00 16.72 -17.54
C ASP A 72 8.09 17.17 -18.52
N SER A 73 9.31 16.66 -18.33
CA SER A 73 10.43 16.90 -19.25
C SER A 73 10.14 16.42 -20.68
N ILE A 74 9.39 15.33 -20.84
CA ILE A 74 8.99 14.80 -22.16
C ILE A 74 7.91 15.70 -22.78
N TYR A 75 6.93 16.15 -22.00
CA TYR A 75 5.96 17.11 -22.51
C TYR A 75 6.65 18.37 -23.03
N ASP A 76 7.58 18.93 -22.27
CA ASP A 76 8.34 20.12 -22.67
C ASP A 76 9.13 19.87 -23.96
N LEU A 77 9.83 18.73 -24.05
CA LEU A 77 10.58 18.34 -25.25
C LEU A 77 9.71 18.33 -26.53
N PHE A 78 8.49 17.79 -26.46
CA PHE A 78 7.59 17.75 -27.63
C PHE A 78 6.96 19.12 -27.92
N LEU A 79 6.65 19.91 -26.89
CA LEU A 79 6.09 21.25 -27.07
C LEU A 79 7.13 22.23 -27.66
N GLU A 80 8.40 22.12 -27.28
CA GLU A 80 9.50 22.91 -27.88
C GLU A 80 9.64 22.65 -29.39
N GLN A 81 9.36 21.42 -29.83
CA GLN A 81 9.33 21.04 -31.24
C GLN A 81 8.00 21.38 -31.94
N LYS A 82 7.11 22.13 -31.26
CA LYS A 82 5.77 22.53 -31.74
C LYS A 82 4.87 21.33 -32.08
N TYR A 83 5.04 20.22 -31.38
CA TYR A 83 4.16 19.06 -31.52
C TYR A 83 2.77 19.35 -30.94
N ASP A 84 1.73 18.75 -31.52
CA ASP A 84 0.36 18.92 -31.06
C ASP A 84 0.14 18.21 -29.72
N ARG A 85 -0.11 19.00 -28.66
CA ARG A 85 -0.37 18.49 -27.30
C ARG A 85 -1.55 17.52 -27.25
N SER A 86 -2.56 17.71 -28.10
CA SER A 86 -3.75 16.83 -28.11
C SER A 86 -3.45 15.40 -28.54
N LYS A 87 -2.26 15.17 -29.12
CA LYS A 87 -1.77 13.85 -29.53
C LYS A 87 -0.89 13.17 -28.49
N ILE A 88 -0.67 13.77 -27.32
CA ILE A 88 0.23 13.24 -26.27
C ILE A 88 -0.60 12.80 -25.07
N PHE A 89 -0.41 11.55 -24.64
CA PHE A 89 -1.13 10.94 -23.52
C PHE A 89 -0.16 10.39 -22.47
N ASP A 90 -0.36 10.77 -21.21
CA ASP A 90 0.30 10.12 -20.07
C ASP A 90 -0.45 8.83 -19.72
N CYS A 91 0.23 7.69 -19.87
CA CYS A 91 -0.37 6.37 -19.67
C CYS A 91 0.04 5.72 -18.35
N ARG A 92 0.71 6.43 -17.43
CA ARG A 92 1.15 5.82 -16.15
C ARG A 92 0.01 5.23 -15.35
N SER A 93 -1.00 6.04 -15.02
CA SER A 93 -2.13 5.58 -14.22
C SER A 93 -2.85 4.42 -14.89
N PHE A 94 -3.02 4.49 -16.23
CA PHE A 94 -3.60 3.40 -17.01
C PHE A 94 -2.78 2.11 -16.90
N ILE A 95 -1.44 2.17 -17.04
CA ILE A 95 -0.56 1.00 -16.94
C ILE A 95 -0.52 0.49 -15.50
N GLU A 96 -0.51 1.36 -14.49
CA GLU A 96 -0.55 0.98 -13.08
C GLU A 96 -1.86 0.26 -12.72
N ASP A 97 -2.99 0.83 -13.15
CA ASP A 97 -4.33 0.31 -12.87
C ASP A 97 -4.64 -0.99 -13.63
N ASN A 98 -4.00 -1.23 -14.79
CA ASN A 98 -4.27 -2.40 -15.64
C ASN A 98 -3.13 -3.44 -15.69
N TYR A 99 -1.92 -3.13 -15.19
CA TYR A 99 -0.74 -4.01 -15.33
C TYR A 99 0.13 -4.14 -14.08
N LEU A 100 -0.33 -3.67 -12.92
CA LEU A 100 -0.09 -4.48 -11.73
C LEU A 100 -0.86 -5.79 -11.98
N GLY A 101 -0.12 -6.81 -12.43
CA GLY A 101 -0.43 -8.21 -12.14
C GLY A 101 -1.48 -8.99 -12.95
N HIS A 102 -1.67 -8.72 -14.23
CA HIS A 102 -2.29 -9.75 -15.10
C HIS A 102 -1.24 -10.77 -15.57
N THR A 103 -0.73 -11.58 -14.62
CA THR A 103 -0.24 -12.93 -14.99
C THR A 103 -1.47 -13.79 -15.22
N ASP A 104 -1.51 -14.56 -16.31
CA ASP A 104 -2.58 -15.51 -16.62
C ASP A 104 -2.98 -16.31 -15.38
N ALA A 105 -4.08 -15.92 -14.72
CA ALA A 105 -4.51 -16.55 -13.48
C ALA A 105 -6.03 -16.56 -13.42
N ALA A 106 -6.60 -17.45 -14.22
CA ALA A 106 -7.93 -17.99 -13.96
C ALA A 106 -7.86 -19.34 -13.21
N ASP A 107 -6.67 -19.88 -12.91
CA ASP A 107 -6.48 -21.25 -12.40
C ASP A 107 -5.37 -21.36 -11.32
N GLY A 108 -5.28 -20.37 -10.43
CA GLY A 108 -4.27 -20.35 -9.37
C GLY A 108 -4.79 -20.88 -8.02
N SER A 109 -3.95 -21.61 -7.28
CA SER A 109 -4.29 -22.14 -5.95
C SER A 109 -4.40 -21.07 -4.85
N LYS A 110 -3.90 -19.85 -5.12
CA LYS A 110 -3.99 -18.73 -4.18
C LYS A 110 -5.19 -17.83 -4.50
N GLN A 111 -5.67 -17.12 -3.48
CA GLN A 111 -6.79 -16.20 -3.60
C GLN A 111 -6.55 -14.94 -2.78
N CYS A 112 -6.83 -13.76 -3.35
CA CYS A 112 -6.88 -12.53 -2.58
C CYS A 112 -8.27 -12.36 -1.95
N ASN A 113 -8.38 -12.44 -0.63
CA ASN A 113 -9.66 -12.25 0.08
C ASN A 113 -10.20 -10.81 -0.01
N LEU A 114 -9.35 -9.83 -0.34
CA LEU A 114 -9.76 -8.43 -0.54
C LEU A 114 -10.44 -8.18 -1.89
N CYS A 115 -9.80 -8.55 -3.01
CA CYS A 115 -10.37 -8.34 -4.35
C CYS A 115 -11.13 -9.56 -4.92
N GLY A 116 -11.08 -10.71 -4.25
CA GLY A 116 -11.75 -11.96 -4.64
C GLY A 116 -11.05 -12.76 -5.75
N HIS A 117 -10.05 -12.21 -6.43
CA HIS A 117 -9.39 -12.86 -7.56
C HIS A 117 -8.51 -14.04 -7.12
N HIS A 118 -8.50 -15.08 -7.94
CA HIS A 118 -7.57 -16.20 -7.83
C HIS A 118 -6.28 -15.86 -8.58
N VAL A 119 -5.14 -16.26 -8.02
CA VAL A 119 -3.81 -15.93 -8.54
C VAL A 119 -2.91 -17.16 -8.47
N SER A 120 -2.07 -17.37 -9.49
CA SER A 120 -1.09 -18.47 -9.46
C SER A 120 -0.04 -18.24 -8.37
N ARG A 121 0.35 -16.98 -8.16
CA ARG A 121 1.22 -16.54 -7.07
C ARG A 121 0.92 -15.09 -6.66
N PHE A 122 1.29 -14.74 -5.44
CA PHE A 122 1.45 -13.35 -5.04
C PHE A 122 2.86 -12.88 -5.41
N LEU A 123 3.01 -11.59 -5.74
CA LEU A 123 4.30 -11.02 -6.10
C LEU A 123 5.13 -10.74 -4.83
N PRO A 124 6.47 -10.80 -4.89
CA PRO A 124 7.29 -10.33 -3.79
C PRO A 124 7.12 -8.82 -3.56
N GLY A 125 7.47 -8.37 -2.36
CA GLY A 125 7.41 -6.96 -2.00
C GLY A 125 7.90 -6.69 -0.59
N GLY A 126 7.87 -5.42 -0.20
CA GLY A 126 8.39 -4.94 1.09
C GLY A 126 9.77 -4.31 0.96
N MET A 127 10.24 -3.66 2.03
CA MET A 127 11.54 -3.00 2.06
C MET A 127 12.64 -3.97 2.43
N ASP A 128 13.73 -3.99 1.67
CA ASP A 128 14.91 -4.80 1.97
C ASP A 128 15.91 -4.01 2.81
N THR A 129 15.68 -3.95 4.12
CA THR A 129 16.59 -3.27 5.07
C THR A 129 17.35 -4.29 5.91
N PRO A 130 18.66 -4.09 6.19
CA PRO A 130 19.45 -5.01 6.99
C PRO A 130 18.83 -5.30 8.36
N LEU A 131 18.30 -4.27 9.02
CA LEU A 131 17.69 -4.38 10.33
C LEU A 131 16.43 -5.25 10.32
N PHE A 132 15.54 -5.11 9.32
CA PHE A 132 14.35 -5.97 9.23
C PHE A 132 14.70 -7.44 9.07
N LYS A 133 15.81 -7.76 8.38
CA LYS A 133 16.30 -9.12 8.23
C LYS A 133 16.99 -9.65 9.50
N GLU A 134 17.86 -8.86 10.10
CA GLU A 134 18.61 -9.22 11.31
C GLU A 134 17.68 -9.48 12.49
N LEU A 135 16.72 -8.57 12.71
CA LEU A 135 15.76 -8.65 13.81
C LEU A 135 14.50 -9.44 13.45
N LYS A 136 14.44 -10.06 12.27
CA LYS A 136 13.29 -10.87 11.80
C LYS A 136 11.95 -10.15 12.02
N VAL A 137 11.87 -8.89 11.61
CA VAL A 137 10.69 -8.05 11.84
C VAL A 137 9.47 -8.65 11.15
N ILE A 138 8.43 -8.90 11.94
CA ILE A 138 7.13 -9.41 11.51
C ILE A 138 6.32 -8.22 10.98
N GLY A 139 5.61 -8.41 9.86
CA GLY A 139 4.83 -7.35 9.22
C GLY A 139 5.65 -6.30 8.45
N GLY A 140 6.99 -6.32 8.58
CA GLY A 140 7.94 -5.45 7.86
C GLY A 140 9.04 -6.26 7.15
N GLY A 141 9.72 -5.71 6.16
CA GLY A 141 10.76 -6.44 5.41
C GLY A 141 10.34 -6.97 4.03
N TYR A 142 11.33 -7.26 3.19
CA TYR A 142 11.15 -7.89 1.89
C TYR A 142 10.80 -9.38 2.05
N ARG A 143 9.74 -9.83 1.37
CA ARG A 143 9.29 -11.23 1.37
C ARG A 143 8.73 -11.63 0.02
N GLU A 144 8.71 -12.94 -0.22
CA GLU A 144 7.91 -13.55 -1.28
C GLU A 144 6.42 -13.58 -0.90
N ASN A 145 5.54 -13.67 -1.90
CA ASN A 145 4.09 -13.80 -1.74
C ASN A 145 3.35 -12.63 -1.04
N VAL A 146 3.84 -11.40 -1.18
CA VAL A 146 3.29 -10.23 -0.48
C VAL A 146 2.15 -9.58 -1.26
N ILE A 147 2.39 -9.17 -2.51
CA ILE A 147 1.53 -8.24 -3.24
C ILE A 147 0.52 -9.01 -4.09
N CYS A 148 -0.76 -8.68 -3.94
CA CYS A 148 -1.79 -9.14 -4.87
C CYS A 148 -1.52 -8.55 -6.25
N PRO A 149 -1.33 -9.38 -7.29
CA PRO A 149 -1.03 -8.86 -8.61
C PRO A 149 -2.20 -8.00 -9.10
N TYR A 150 -3.47 -8.38 -8.91
CA TYR A 150 -4.63 -7.62 -9.41
C TYR A 150 -4.94 -6.30 -8.68
N CYS A 151 -4.84 -6.25 -7.35
CA CYS A 151 -5.29 -5.08 -6.58
C CYS A 151 -4.19 -4.35 -5.80
N GLY A 152 -2.96 -4.87 -5.84
CA GLY A 152 -1.82 -4.30 -5.14
C GLY A 152 -1.83 -4.45 -3.62
N CYS A 153 -2.85 -5.08 -3.02
CA CYS A 153 -2.90 -5.21 -1.56
C CYS A 153 -1.80 -6.14 -1.04
N MET A 154 -1.30 -5.87 0.15
CA MET A 154 -0.23 -6.64 0.79
C MET A 154 -0.79 -7.80 1.62
N ASP A 155 0.09 -8.71 2.04
CA ASP A 155 -0.16 -9.83 2.96
C ASP A 155 -0.84 -9.38 4.26
N ARG A 156 -0.28 -8.36 4.92
CA ARG A 156 -0.82 -7.75 6.13
C ARG A 156 -2.26 -7.28 5.97
N SER A 157 -2.59 -6.59 4.88
CA SER A 157 -3.96 -6.10 4.65
C SER A 157 -4.96 -7.23 4.41
N ARG A 158 -4.50 -8.35 3.82
CA ARG A 158 -5.34 -9.55 3.67
C ARG A 158 -5.63 -10.18 5.04
N TRP A 159 -4.65 -10.20 5.96
CA TRP A 159 -4.86 -10.66 7.33
C TRP A 159 -5.81 -9.75 8.12
N VAL A 160 -5.58 -8.43 8.08
CA VAL A 160 -6.47 -7.42 8.67
C VAL A 160 -7.91 -7.69 8.22
N TYR A 161 -8.16 -7.81 6.92
CA TYR A 161 -9.51 -8.01 6.40
C TYR A 161 -10.16 -9.32 6.91
N TRP A 162 -9.39 -10.39 7.07
CA TRP A 162 -9.89 -11.64 7.64
C TRP A 162 -10.36 -11.43 9.09
N VAL A 163 -9.55 -10.76 9.93
CA VAL A 163 -9.93 -10.51 11.33
C VAL A 163 -11.13 -9.58 11.41
N LEU A 164 -11.17 -8.51 10.62
CA LEU A 164 -12.34 -7.61 10.57
C LEU A 164 -13.63 -8.37 10.23
N LYS A 165 -13.55 -9.32 9.28
CA LYS A 165 -14.72 -10.08 8.81
C LYS A 165 -15.14 -11.20 9.75
N GLU A 166 -14.18 -11.93 10.34
CA GLU A 166 -14.46 -13.18 11.06
C GLU A 166 -14.49 -12.98 12.59
N GLN A 167 -13.88 -11.90 13.11
CA GLN A 167 -13.71 -11.68 14.56
C GLN A 167 -14.43 -10.43 15.06
N THR A 168 -15.11 -9.69 14.17
CA THR A 168 -15.83 -8.46 14.51
C THR A 168 -17.12 -8.33 13.69
N ASN A 169 -18.00 -7.43 14.13
CA ASN A 169 -19.20 -7.02 13.40
C ASN A 169 -19.03 -5.64 12.77
N ILE A 170 -17.78 -5.21 12.49
CA ILE A 170 -17.45 -3.86 12.01
C ILE A 170 -18.16 -3.49 10.69
N PHE A 171 -18.57 -4.49 9.91
CA PHE A 171 -19.28 -4.30 8.63
C PHE A 171 -20.80 -4.33 8.76
N ASP A 172 -21.35 -4.65 9.94
CA ASP A 172 -22.79 -4.76 10.18
C ASP A 172 -23.41 -3.45 10.68
N GLY A 173 -22.58 -2.47 11.04
CA GLY A 173 -22.97 -1.10 11.34
C GLY A 173 -22.10 -0.41 12.38
N GLY A 174 -22.56 0.76 12.83
CA GLY A 174 -21.84 1.59 13.80
C GLY A 174 -20.92 2.62 13.15
N THR A 175 -20.11 3.26 13.97
CA THR A 175 -19.20 4.35 13.62
C THR A 175 -17.75 3.85 13.56
N VAL A 176 -17.09 4.06 12.43
CA VAL A 176 -15.74 3.53 12.18
C VAL A 176 -14.78 4.66 11.84
N LEU A 177 -13.70 4.82 12.61
CA LEU A 177 -12.57 5.67 12.26
C LEU A 177 -11.45 4.82 11.66
N HIS A 178 -10.93 5.18 10.49
CA HIS A 178 -9.85 4.45 9.84
C HIS A 178 -8.71 5.38 9.45
N PHE A 179 -7.60 5.29 10.18
CA PHE A 179 -6.37 6.03 9.94
C PHE A 179 -5.55 5.42 8.79
N ALA A 180 -4.94 6.27 7.96
CA ALA A 180 -4.10 5.89 6.83
C ALA A 180 -4.69 4.74 5.98
N PRO A 181 -5.94 4.89 5.50
CA PRO A 181 -6.76 3.74 5.15
C PRO A 181 -6.22 2.95 3.94
N GLU A 182 -6.07 1.64 4.08
CA GLU A 182 -5.65 0.81 2.96
C GLU A 182 -6.74 0.76 1.88
N LYS A 183 -6.37 1.07 0.63
CA LYS A 183 -7.28 1.24 -0.52
C LYS A 183 -8.37 0.17 -0.60
N MET A 184 -8.00 -1.10 -0.44
CA MET A 184 -8.95 -2.21 -0.60
C MET A 184 -9.84 -2.42 0.62
N ILE A 185 -9.39 -2.10 1.84
CA ILE A 185 -10.20 -2.18 3.05
C ILE A 185 -11.20 -1.03 3.06
N ARG A 186 -10.76 0.19 2.74
CA ARG A 186 -11.63 1.36 2.55
C ARG A 186 -12.80 1.07 1.60
N LYS A 187 -12.52 0.47 0.43
CA LYS A 187 -13.55 0.06 -0.53
C LYS A 187 -14.59 -0.91 0.04
N LYS A 188 -14.26 -1.70 1.06
CA LYS A 188 -15.23 -2.61 1.71
C LYS A 188 -16.27 -1.83 2.52
N PHE A 189 -15.88 -0.71 3.11
CA PHE A 189 -16.79 0.20 3.82
C PHE A 189 -17.59 1.07 2.85
N GLU A 190 -16.95 1.64 1.83
CA GLU A 190 -17.64 2.50 0.85
C GLU A 190 -18.74 1.76 0.06
N ASN A 191 -18.61 0.44 -0.11
CA ASN A 191 -19.62 -0.39 -0.76
C ASN A 191 -20.77 -0.83 0.19
N LYS A 192 -20.75 -0.40 1.47
CA LYS A 192 -21.68 -0.82 2.51
C LYS A 192 -22.35 0.41 3.12
N ASN A 193 -23.62 0.64 2.80
CA ASN A 193 -24.42 1.75 3.36
C ASN A 193 -24.84 1.54 4.83
N GLN A 194 -24.19 0.64 5.58
CA GLN A 194 -24.64 0.23 6.92
C GLN A 194 -23.82 0.84 8.06
N CYS A 195 -22.63 1.37 7.76
CA CYS A 195 -21.73 1.97 8.75
C CYS A 195 -21.41 3.43 8.44
N ASP A 196 -21.29 4.24 9.48
CA ASP A 196 -20.78 5.61 9.40
C ASP A 196 -19.25 5.57 9.40
N TYR A 197 -18.67 5.52 8.20
CA TYR A 197 -17.23 5.34 7.98
C TYR A 197 -16.50 6.67 7.77
N TYR A 198 -15.46 6.90 8.57
CA TYR A 198 -14.61 8.08 8.54
C TYR A 198 -13.17 7.68 8.22
N ALA A 199 -12.68 8.10 7.07
CA ALA A 199 -11.27 7.96 6.69
C ALA A 199 -10.45 9.15 7.21
N GLY A 200 -9.34 8.89 7.89
CA GLY A 200 -8.42 9.88 8.45
C GLY A 200 -6.98 9.69 7.99
N ASP A 201 -6.25 10.77 7.74
CA ASP A 201 -4.81 10.72 7.43
C ASP A 201 -4.14 12.02 7.89
N LEU A 202 -2.87 11.97 8.27
CA LEU A 202 -2.11 13.17 8.65
C LEU A 202 -2.00 14.14 7.46
N VAL A 203 -1.97 13.60 6.24
CA VAL A 203 -1.96 14.35 4.99
C VAL A 203 -3.36 14.44 4.42
N LEU A 204 -3.80 15.67 4.13
CA LEU A 204 -5.10 15.91 3.50
C LEU A 204 -5.13 15.30 2.08
N LYS A 205 -6.12 14.44 1.83
CA LYS A 205 -6.35 13.77 0.53
C LYS A 205 -7.84 13.85 0.17
N PRO A 206 -8.21 13.79 -1.12
CA PRO A 206 -9.61 13.79 -1.53
C PRO A 206 -10.41 12.67 -0.83
N GLY A 207 -11.52 13.05 -0.19
CA GLY A 207 -12.38 12.11 0.53
C GLY A 207 -11.74 11.47 1.77
N ILE A 208 -10.73 12.12 2.37
CA ILE A 208 -10.08 11.72 3.63
C ILE A 208 -9.95 12.96 4.52
N HIS A 209 -10.35 12.85 5.79
CA HIS A 209 -10.20 13.90 6.78
C HIS A 209 -8.72 14.05 7.17
N LYS A 210 -8.24 15.29 7.30
CA LYS A 210 -6.95 15.55 7.91
C LYS A 210 -7.05 15.31 9.42
N ILE A 211 -6.40 14.26 9.93
CA ILE A 211 -6.44 13.88 11.35
C ILE A 211 -5.03 13.54 11.82
N ASP A 212 -4.62 14.17 12.91
CA ASP A 212 -3.48 13.77 13.71
C ASP A 212 -3.98 12.87 14.83
N VAL A 213 -3.43 11.66 14.98
CA VAL A 213 -3.84 10.72 16.02
C VAL A 213 -3.55 11.24 17.43
N THR A 214 -2.60 12.17 17.58
CA THR A 214 -2.31 12.83 18.88
C THR A 214 -3.28 13.98 19.18
N LYS A 215 -4.16 14.33 18.23
CA LYS A 215 -5.17 15.39 18.36
C LYS A 215 -6.37 15.13 17.42
N ILE A 216 -7.22 14.20 17.81
CA ILE A 216 -8.35 13.74 17.00
C ILE A 216 -9.51 14.73 17.14
N SER A 217 -9.90 15.35 16.02
CA SER A 217 -10.98 16.38 16.00
C SER A 217 -12.39 15.77 15.99
N PHE A 218 -12.64 14.77 16.83
CA PHE A 218 -13.94 14.14 17.04
C PHE A 218 -14.34 14.21 18.53
N PRO A 219 -15.64 14.19 18.84
CA PRO A 219 -16.12 14.13 20.22
C PRO A 219 -15.64 12.88 20.96
N ASP A 220 -15.71 12.96 22.28
CA ASP A 220 -15.48 11.82 23.16
C ASP A 220 -16.51 10.72 22.86
N GLU A 221 -16.09 9.46 23.00
CA GLU A 221 -16.96 8.28 22.92
C GLU A 221 -17.82 8.23 21.64
N PHE A 222 -17.24 8.65 20.52
CA PHE A 222 -17.93 8.72 19.24
C PHE A 222 -17.85 7.42 18.45
N PHE A 223 -16.70 6.73 18.46
CA PHE A 223 -16.43 5.59 17.57
C PHE A 223 -16.67 4.23 18.23
N ASP A 224 -17.41 3.36 17.54
CA ASP A 224 -17.56 1.93 17.88
C ASP A 224 -16.29 1.16 17.50
N TYR A 225 -15.66 1.53 16.37
CA TYR A 225 -14.44 0.90 15.88
C TYR A 225 -13.39 1.92 15.46
N ILE A 226 -12.13 1.64 15.78
CA ILE A 226 -10.98 2.40 15.29
C ILE A 226 -10.00 1.45 14.59
N LEU A 227 -9.62 1.74 13.35
CA LEU A 227 -8.61 1.02 12.57
C LEU A 227 -7.37 1.89 12.42
N ILE A 228 -6.20 1.41 12.83
CA ILE A 228 -4.95 2.19 12.83
C ILE A 228 -3.71 1.34 12.52
N ASN A 229 -3.74 0.61 11.40
CA ASN A 229 -2.64 -0.28 11.01
C ASN A 229 -1.44 0.52 10.49
N HIS A 230 -0.25 0.18 10.97
CA HIS A 230 1.02 0.75 10.51
C HIS A 230 1.08 2.29 10.58
N VAL A 231 0.59 2.84 11.69
CA VAL A 231 0.62 4.27 11.98
C VAL A 231 1.40 4.55 13.25
N LEU A 232 1.19 3.77 14.32
CA LEU A 232 1.75 4.08 15.64
C LEU A 232 3.28 4.04 15.68
N GLU A 233 3.94 3.26 14.81
CA GLU A 233 5.40 3.25 14.68
C GLU A 233 5.99 4.59 14.16
N HIS A 234 5.14 5.47 13.63
CA HIS A 234 5.50 6.79 13.10
C HIS A 234 5.18 7.95 14.07
N VAL A 235 4.52 7.68 15.20
CA VAL A 235 3.97 8.71 16.08
C VAL A 235 4.90 8.99 17.25
N ALA A 236 5.58 10.14 17.29
CA ALA A 236 6.54 10.45 18.36
C ALA A 236 5.93 10.34 19.78
N ASP A 237 4.77 10.96 20.02
CA ASP A 237 4.09 10.91 21.32
C ASP A 237 3.04 9.79 21.34
N GLU A 238 3.51 8.56 21.58
CA GLU A 238 2.65 7.37 21.62
C GLU A 238 1.60 7.44 22.74
N ALA A 239 1.98 7.99 23.89
CA ALA A 239 1.11 8.10 25.05
C ALA A 239 -0.09 9.03 24.74
N GLN A 240 0.17 10.18 24.12
CA GLN A 240 -0.87 11.09 23.67
C GLN A 240 -1.76 10.46 22.60
N ALA A 241 -1.19 9.71 21.66
CA ALA A 241 -1.95 8.96 20.66
C ALA A 241 -2.93 7.97 21.31
N PHE A 242 -2.46 7.11 22.23
CA PHE A 242 -3.33 6.17 22.94
C PHE A 242 -4.38 6.89 23.81
N GLY A 243 -4.04 8.03 24.39
CA GLY A 243 -4.97 8.87 25.14
C GLY A 243 -6.13 9.37 24.27
N GLU A 244 -5.83 9.91 23.09
CA GLU A 244 -6.84 10.38 22.14
C GLU A 244 -7.68 9.24 21.56
N LEU A 245 -7.04 8.12 21.19
CA LEU A 245 -7.72 6.91 20.72
C LEU A 245 -8.72 6.42 21.77
N LYS A 246 -8.32 6.41 23.05
CA LYS A 246 -9.20 6.05 24.16
C LYS A 246 -10.34 7.06 24.37
N ARG A 247 -10.06 8.36 24.23
CA ARG A 247 -11.06 9.43 24.39
C ARG A 247 -12.17 9.30 23.35
N VAL A 248 -11.82 9.15 22.08
CA VAL A 248 -12.83 9.11 20.99
C VAL A 248 -13.51 7.76 20.80
N MET A 249 -12.95 6.67 21.34
CA MET A 249 -13.58 5.35 21.32
C MET A 249 -14.70 5.28 22.36
N LYS A 250 -15.82 4.63 22.05
CA LYS A 250 -16.89 4.31 23.03
C LYS A 250 -16.39 3.35 24.12
N PRO A 251 -17.09 3.26 25.27
CA PRO A 251 -16.77 2.28 26.33
C PRO A 251 -16.68 0.84 25.82
N ASP A 252 -17.64 0.40 25.01
CA ASP A 252 -17.69 -0.95 24.41
C ASP A 252 -17.01 -1.02 23.02
N GLY A 253 -16.34 0.07 22.62
CA GLY A 253 -15.68 0.17 21.34
C GLY A 253 -14.40 -0.67 21.27
N ARG A 254 -13.94 -0.92 20.04
CA ARG A 254 -12.74 -1.72 19.76
C ARG A 254 -11.77 -0.98 18.86
N MET A 255 -10.51 -0.97 19.25
CA MET A 255 -9.41 -0.54 18.39
C MET A 255 -8.76 -1.76 17.76
N ILE A 256 -8.62 -1.80 16.44
CA ILE A 256 -7.93 -2.86 15.70
C ILE A 256 -6.70 -2.25 15.03
N PHE A 257 -5.54 -2.82 15.30
CA PHE A 257 -4.30 -2.34 14.70
C PHE A 257 -3.20 -3.39 14.62
N SER A 258 -2.24 -3.17 13.73
CA SER A 258 -0.96 -3.88 13.64
C SER A 258 0.18 -2.88 13.52
N VAL A 259 1.36 -3.28 13.99
CA VAL A 259 2.64 -2.58 13.83
C VAL A 259 3.72 -3.61 13.49
N PRO A 260 4.86 -3.21 12.89
CA PRO A 260 5.99 -4.11 12.70
C PRO A 260 6.58 -4.47 14.08
N VAL A 261 6.74 -5.77 14.35
CA VAL A 261 7.21 -6.28 15.65
C VAL A 261 8.40 -7.20 15.43
N THR A 262 9.42 -7.09 16.28
CA THR A 262 10.47 -8.11 16.41
C THR A 262 10.31 -8.86 17.73
N MET A 263 10.53 -10.18 17.69
CA MET A 263 10.58 -11.00 18.91
C MET A 263 12.01 -11.12 19.48
N GLU A 264 13.01 -10.57 18.80
CA GLU A 264 14.44 -10.73 19.13
C GLU A 264 14.89 -9.75 20.23
N THR A 265 14.22 -8.60 20.37
CA THR A 265 14.55 -7.54 21.32
C THR A 265 13.29 -6.97 21.99
N GLU A 266 13.47 -6.25 23.09
CA GLU A 266 12.47 -5.27 23.57
C GLU A 266 12.40 -4.06 22.64
N THR A 267 11.33 -3.28 22.79
CA THR A 267 11.02 -2.12 21.96
C THR A 267 12.19 -1.16 21.91
N ILE A 268 12.64 -0.85 20.70
CA ILE A 268 13.71 0.11 20.46
C ILE A 268 13.06 1.47 20.21
N GLU A 269 13.28 2.39 21.14
CA GLU A 269 12.88 3.80 21.04
C GLU A 269 13.97 4.62 21.75
N ILE A 270 14.67 5.48 21.01
CA ILE A 270 15.90 6.12 21.47
C ILE A 270 15.69 7.64 21.42
N GLU A 271 15.80 8.28 22.58
CA GLU A 271 15.68 9.73 22.67
C GLU A 271 16.76 10.45 21.85
N GLY A 272 16.36 11.52 21.15
CA GLY A 272 17.27 12.36 20.38
C GLY A 272 17.55 11.92 18.94
N ILE A 273 17.06 10.75 18.49
CA ILE A 273 17.14 10.35 17.08
C ILE A 273 16.22 11.23 16.22
N CYS A 274 16.83 11.95 15.28
CA CYS A 274 16.11 12.87 14.39
C CYS A 274 16.53 12.76 12.92
N SER A 275 17.60 12.03 12.59
CA SER A 275 18.07 11.86 11.22
C SER A 275 17.41 10.65 10.55
N ASP A 276 17.16 10.74 9.24
CA ASP A 276 16.62 9.64 8.44
C ASP A 276 17.54 8.41 8.47
N GLU A 277 18.86 8.63 8.47
CA GLU A 277 19.89 7.57 8.51
C GLU A 277 19.86 6.82 9.85
N ASP A 278 19.78 7.54 10.98
CA ASP A 278 19.65 6.90 12.29
C ASP A 278 18.32 6.16 12.41
N ARG A 279 17.21 6.72 11.92
CA ARG A 279 15.91 6.02 11.95
C ARG A 279 15.92 4.75 11.12
N GLU A 280 16.51 4.76 9.94
CA GLU A 280 16.68 3.54 9.15
C GLU A 280 17.58 2.51 9.86
N LYS A 281 18.66 2.99 10.49
CA LYS A 281 19.60 2.13 11.23
C LYS A 281 19.00 1.49 12.48
N TYR A 282 18.18 2.21 13.25
CA TYR A 282 17.68 1.74 14.54
C TYR A 282 16.23 1.24 14.51
N TYR A 283 15.44 1.69 13.54
CA TYR A 283 14.01 1.34 13.42
C TYR A 283 13.66 0.66 12.09
N GLY A 284 14.61 0.57 11.15
CA GLY A 284 14.47 -0.11 9.87
C GLY A 284 13.78 0.68 8.78
N GLN A 285 13.30 1.89 9.07
CA GLN A 285 12.66 2.78 8.09
C GLN A 285 12.80 4.24 8.54
N LYS A 286 13.08 5.14 7.59
CA LYS A 286 13.44 6.54 7.86
C LYS A 286 12.36 7.40 8.54
N ASP A 287 11.10 7.01 8.47
CA ASP A 287 9.97 7.71 9.09
C ASP A 287 9.41 6.96 10.31
N HIS A 288 10.06 5.88 10.75
CA HIS A 288 9.77 5.25 12.04
C HIS A 288 10.46 6.05 13.15
N VAL A 289 9.81 6.07 14.32
CA VAL A 289 10.38 6.62 15.57
C VAL A 289 10.60 5.54 16.61
N ARG A 290 10.14 4.32 16.36
CA ARG A 290 10.34 3.14 17.19
C ARG A 290 10.26 1.86 16.37
N LEU A 291 10.80 0.78 16.93
CA LEU A 291 10.54 -0.59 16.51
C LEU A 291 9.98 -1.37 17.70
N TYR A 292 8.74 -1.86 17.59
CA TYR A 292 8.12 -2.65 18.65
C TYR A 292 8.85 -3.98 18.84
N GLY A 293 9.15 -4.29 20.09
CA GLY A 293 9.83 -5.53 20.49
C GLY A 293 8.86 -6.54 21.08
N ARG A 294 9.40 -7.62 21.66
CA ARG A 294 8.64 -8.71 22.32
C ARG A 294 7.74 -8.25 23.48
N ASP A 295 7.99 -7.05 24.00
CA ASP A 295 7.24 -6.35 25.05
C ASP A 295 6.07 -5.50 24.51
N TYR A 296 5.78 -5.57 23.20
CA TYR A 296 4.74 -4.76 22.57
C TYR A 296 3.40 -4.85 23.30
N LYS A 297 3.02 -6.04 23.78
CA LYS A 297 1.74 -6.27 24.45
C LYS A 297 1.69 -5.55 25.79
N GLU A 298 2.68 -5.79 26.64
CA GLU A 298 2.79 -5.17 27.97
C GLU A 298 2.87 -3.64 27.85
N ARG A 299 3.58 -3.14 26.83
CA ARG A 299 3.66 -1.71 26.53
C ARG A 299 2.29 -1.12 26.22
N ILE A 300 1.50 -1.74 25.34
CA ILE A 300 0.15 -1.27 25.01
C ILE A 300 -0.78 -1.36 26.23
N GLU A 301 -0.71 -2.45 26.99
CA GLU A 301 -1.48 -2.64 28.22
C GLU A 301 -1.16 -1.58 29.28
N SER A 302 0.10 -1.11 29.35
CA SER A 302 0.50 -0.03 30.27
C SER A 302 -0.23 1.29 30.01
N TYR A 303 -0.72 1.52 28.80
CA TYR A 303 -1.57 2.66 28.46
C TYR A 303 -3.05 2.45 28.84
N GLY A 304 -3.40 1.38 29.55
CA GLY A 304 -4.73 1.06 30.03
C GLY A 304 -5.66 0.49 28.96
N TRP A 305 -5.12 -0.42 28.16
CA TRP A 305 -5.85 -1.22 27.18
C TRP A 305 -5.83 -2.68 27.60
N GLU A 306 -6.91 -3.40 27.29
CA GLU A 306 -6.90 -4.86 27.29
C GLU A 306 -6.61 -5.34 25.87
N VAL A 307 -5.61 -6.21 25.70
CA VAL A 307 -5.07 -6.57 24.38
C VAL A 307 -5.32 -8.04 24.06
N GLN A 308 -6.04 -8.29 22.97
CA GLN A 308 -6.19 -9.61 22.37
C GLN A 308 -5.42 -9.70 21.05
N GLN A 309 -4.54 -10.68 20.94
CA GLN A 309 -3.73 -10.95 19.75
C GLN A 309 -4.40 -11.98 18.83
N TYR A 310 -4.32 -11.73 17.53
CA TYR A 310 -4.77 -12.60 16.46
C TYR A 310 -3.62 -12.89 15.51
N THR A 311 -3.22 -14.17 15.45
CA THR A 311 -2.11 -14.65 14.62
C THR A 311 -2.58 -15.78 13.70
N PRO A 312 -2.24 -15.76 12.39
CA PRO A 312 -2.78 -16.73 11.42
C PRO A 312 -2.60 -18.20 11.83
N GLU A 313 -1.41 -18.60 12.29
CA GLU A 313 -1.16 -20.00 12.67
C GLU A 313 -1.97 -20.50 13.87
N CYS A 314 -2.58 -19.60 14.64
CA CYS A 314 -3.49 -19.94 15.73
C CYS A 314 -4.97 -19.94 15.31
N MET A 315 -5.31 -19.30 14.18
CA MET A 315 -6.69 -18.98 13.82
C MET A 315 -7.20 -19.74 12.60
N VAL A 316 -6.30 -20.09 11.67
CA VAL A 316 -6.64 -20.72 10.39
C VAL A 316 -5.71 -21.89 10.09
N SER A 317 -6.14 -22.76 9.18
CA SER A 317 -5.34 -23.90 8.74
C SER A 317 -4.13 -23.48 7.89
N MET A 318 -3.10 -24.33 7.82
CA MET A 318 -1.92 -24.06 6.96
C MET A 318 -2.28 -23.88 5.49
N SER A 319 -3.28 -24.62 4.98
CA SER A 319 -3.74 -24.47 3.60
C SER A 319 -4.40 -23.10 3.34
N GLU A 320 -5.07 -22.52 4.34
CA GLU A 320 -5.60 -21.16 4.24
C GLU A 320 -4.49 -20.11 4.28
N ILE A 321 -3.48 -20.29 5.15
CA ILE A 321 -2.29 -19.41 5.17
C ILE A 321 -1.62 -19.39 3.80
N GLU A 322 -1.43 -20.55 3.18
CA GLU A 322 -0.84 -20.68 1.86
C GLU A 322 -1.73 -20.10 0.75
N LYS A 323 -3.04 -20.35 0.82
CA LYS A 323 -4.03 -19.86 -0.15
C LYS A 323 -4.13 -18.33 -0.14
N PHE A 324 -4.26 -17.73 1.04
CA PHE A 324 -4.41 -16.28 1.16
C PHE A 324 -3.09 -15.53 1.29
N GLY A 325 -1.97 -16.24 1.41
CA GLY A 325 -0.63 -15.66 1.52
C GLY A 325 -0.50 -14.78 2.76
N TYR A 326 -0.96 -15.29 3.90
CA TYR A 326 -0.79 -14.63 5.19
C TYR A 326 0.63 -14.83 5.71
N ILE A 327 1.13 -13.88 6.50
CA ILE A 327 2.36 -14.07 7.27
C ILE A 327 2.01 -15.03 8.41
N LYS A 328 2.66 -16.19 8.48
CA LYS A 328 2.27 -17.26 9.43
C LYS A 328 2.13 -16.77 10.87
N ASN A 329 3.09 -15.95 11.30
CA ASN A 329 3.20 -15.37 12.63
C ASN A 329 2.82 -13.88 12.66
N ASP A 330 1.97 -13.40 11.74
CA ASP A 330 1.49 -12.01 11.76
C ASP A 330 0.82 -11.66 13.10
N ILE A 331 0.81 -10.38 13.44
CA ILE A 331 0.29 -9.87 14.70
C ILE A 331 -0.72 -8.76 14.39
N LEU A 332 -2.01 -9.08 14.60
CA LEU A 332 -3.07 -8.09 14.64
C LEU A 332 -3.66 -8.06 16.05
N LEU A 333 -3.88 -6.87 16.57
CA LEU A 333 -4.38 -6.65 17.93
C LEU A 333 -5.79 -6.09 17.87
N ILE A 334 -6.66 -6.62 18.72
CA ILE A 334 -7.92 -5.99 19.07
C ILE A 334 -7.81 -5.54 20.52
N CYS A 335 -8.04 -4.26 20.76
CA CYS A 335 -7.92 -3.63 22.06
C CYS A 335 -9.24 -3.02 22.52
N THR A 336 -9.56 -3.24 23.79
CA THR A 336 -10.71 -2.64 24.49
C THR A 336 -10.22 -1.78 25.65
N LYS A 337 -11.04 -0.83 26.12
CA LYS A 337 -10.69 -0.07 27.32
C LYS A 337 -10.67 -1.03 28.52
N THR A 338 -9.65 -0.95 29.36
CA THR A 338 -9.68 -1.67 30.64
C THR A 338 -10.86 -1.16 31.46
N CYS A 339 -11.78 -2.04 31.85
CA CYS A 339 -12.82 -1.67 32.81
C CYS A 339 -12.16 -1.15 34.08
N ALA A 340 -12.53 0.05 34.53
CA ALA A 340 -12.22 0.46 35.89
C ALA A 340 -12.84 -0.60 36.81
N LYS A 341 -12.01 -1.35 37.53
CA LYS A 341 -12.52 -2.16 38.64
C LYS A 341 -13.13 -1.15 39.61
N ASN A 342 -14.45 -1.17 39.74
CA ASN A 342 -15.12 -0.50 40.84
C ASN A 342 -14.67 -1.25 42.10
N ASP A 343 -13.67 -0.70 42.78
CA ASP A 343 -13.28 -1.13 44.14
C ASP A 343 -14.33 -0.68 45.17
#